data_AF-A0A2E1X3Y2-F1
#
_entry.id   AF-A0A2E1X3Y2-F1
#
_cell.length_a   1.000
_cell.length_b   1.000
_cell.length_c   1.000
_cell.angle_alpha   90.00
_cell.angle_beta   90.00
_cell.angle_gamma   90.00
#
_symmetry.space_group_name_H-M   'P 1'
#
loop_
_entity.id
_entity.type
_entity.pdbx_description
1 polymer ?
#
loop_
_entity_poly.entity_id
_entity_poly.type
_entity_poly.pdbx_seq_one_letter_code
_entity_poly.pdbx_strand_id
1 'polypeptide(L)'
;MRFLLTTQGSCLRLFLLLVGTGTLLSTGAIPSQLLPAAAAPGVPKISCEEDTAEWGDLIKGTPFEHTFKIRNDGDAVLIIQKVNGT
;
A
#
# COMPACT_ATOMS: atom_id res chain seq x y z
N MET A 1 -71.10 41.00 0.16
CA MET A 1 -69.98 41.28 1.09
C MET A 1 -68.88 40.27 0.82
N ARG A 2 -67.65 40.77 0.62
CA ARG A 2 -66.47 40.09 0.08
C ARG A 2 -65.86 39.10 1.11
N PHE A 3 -65.68 37.84 0.71
CA PHE A 3 -64.63 36.97 1.26
C PHE A 3 -63.94 36.26 0.09
N LEU A 4 -63.27 37.06 -0.74
CA LEU A 4 -62.09 36.63 -1.48
C LEU A 4 -60.96 36.61 -0.46
N LEU A 5 -60.42 35.44 -0.14
CA LEU A 5 -59.02 35.17 0.23
C LEU A 5 -58.98 33.75 0.84
N THR A 6 -57.92 33.01 0.53
CA THR A 6 -57.51 31.72 1.15
C THR A 6 -57.82 30.41 0.40
N THR A 7 -57.70 30.39 -0.93
CA THR A 7 -57.57 29.11 -1.68
C THR A 7 -56.36 29.11 -2.63
N GLN A 8 -55.26 29.78 -2.27
CA GLN A 8 -54.08 29.90 -3.14
C GLN A 8 -52.74 29.81 -2.39
N GLY A 9 -52.71 29.18 -1.20
CA GLY A 9 -51.50 29.05 -0.38
C GLY A 9 -51.08 27.62 -0.02
N SER A 10 -51.87 26.61 -0.38
CA SER A 10 -51.64 25.23 0.10
C SER A 10 -50.73 24.40 -0.80
N CYS A 11 -50.80 24.58 -2.13
CA CYS A 11 -49.98 23.79 -3.06
C CYS A 11 -48.49 24.18 -3.04
N LEU A 12 -48.17 25.47 -2.79
CA LEU A 12 -46.78 25.94 -2.78
C LEU A 12 -46.00 25.48 -1.54
N ARG A 13 -46.70 25.18 -0.43
CA ARG A 13 -46.09 24.63 0.79
C ARG A 13 -45.78 23.14 0.67
N LEU A 14 -46.57 22.38 -0.11
CA LEU A 14 -46.30 20.97 -0.35
C LEU A 14 -45.08 20.76 -1.25
N PHE A 15 -44.87 21.66 -2.22
CA PHE A 15 -43.72 21.59 -3.13
C PHE A 15 -42.37 21.92 -2.45
N LEU A 16 -42.37 22.80 -1.45
CA LEU A 16 -41.17 23.14 -0.67
C LEU A 16 -40.77 22.07 0.35
N LEU A 17 -41.68 21.16 0.75
CA LEU A 17 -41.39 20.11 1.72
C LEU A 17 -40.73 18.87 1.08
N LEU A 18 -40.82 18.71 -0.24
CA LEU A 18 -40.23 17.56 -0.96
C LEU A 18 -38.76 17.77 -1.35
N VAL A 19 -38.26 19.01 -1.30
CA VAL A 19 -36.87 19.36 -1.68
C VAL A 19 -35.89 19.21 -0.50
N GLY A 20 -36.40 18.93 0.70
CA GLY A 20 -35.66 18.92 1.97
C GLY A 20 -35.30 17.54 2.53
N THR A 21 -35.05 16.53 1.70
CA THR A 21 -34.40 15.28 2.16
C THR A 21 -33.19 15.02 1.28
N GLY A 22 -32.04 15.56 1.70
CA GLY A 22 -31.04 14.68 2.29
C GLY A 22 -30.22 14.00 1.20
N THR A 23 -29.50 14.78 0.40
CA THR A 23 -28.02 14.79 0.44
C THR A 23 -27.40 13.39 0.43
N LEU A 24 -27.01 12.96 -0.77
CA LEU A 24 -25.75 12.27 -1.05
C LEU A 24 -25.42 11.09 -0.12
N LEU A 25 -26.05 9.94 -0.36
CA LEU A 25 -25.37 8.66 -0.13
C LEU A 25 -24.30 8.51 -1.22
N SER A 26 -23.27 9.35 -1.17
CA SER A 26 -22.00 9.05 -1.84
C SER A 26 -21.44 7.88 -1.06
N THR A 27 -21.72 6.67 -1.54
CA THR A 27 -21.00 5.47 -1.15
C THR A 27 -19.54 5.74 -1.45
N GLY A 28 -18.81 6.23 -0.44
CA GLY A 28 -17.38 6.34 -0.49
C GLY A 28 -16.85 4.95 -0.81
N ALA A 29 -16.42 4.76 -2.06
CA ALA A 29 -15.53 3.67 -2.38
C ALA A 29 -14.30 3.91 -1.49
N ILE A 30 -14.21 3.19 -0.37
CA ILE A 30 -12.98 3.10 0.38
C ILE A 30 -11.99 2.59 -0.67
N PRO A 31 -10.97 3.38 -1.06
CA PRO A 31 -9.93 2.82 -1.90
C PRO A 31 -9.42 1.62 -1.12
N SER A 32 -9.60 0.41 -1.66
CA SER A 32 -8.96 -0.78 -1.14
C SER A 32 -7.47 -0.52 -1.25
N GLN A 33 -6.90 0.09 -0.21
CA GLN A 33 -5.48 0.11 0.00
C GLN A 33 -5.14 -1.37 0.12
N LEU A 34 -4.44 -1.87 -0.90
CA LEU A 34 -3.77 -3.15 -0.86
C LEU A 34 -2.87 -3.06 0.38
N LEU A 35 -3.35 -3.56 1.52
CA LEU A 35 -2.51 -3.72 2.68
C LEU A 35 -1.35 -4.58 2.19
N PRO A 36 -0.08 -4.15 2.41
CA PRO A 36 1.04 -5.00 2.07
C PRO A 36 0.76 -6.34 2.76
N ALA A 37 0.75 -7.42 1.97
CA ALA A 37 0.52 -8.75 2.49
C ALA A 37 1.43 -8.91 3.71
N ALA A 38 0.83 -9.12 4.89
CA ALA A 38 1.60 -9.31 6.10
C ALA A 38 2.61 -10.42 5.80
N ALA A 39 3.90 -10.10 5.96
CA ALA A 39 4.96 -11.06 5.72
C ALA A 39 4.62 -12.32 6.51
N ALA A 40 4.62 -13.48 5.83
CA ALA A 40 4.31 -14.73 6.49
C ALA A 40 5.32 -14.93 7.64
N PRO A 41 4.86 -15.15 8.88
CA PRO A 41 5.76 -15.28 10.01
C PRO A 41 6.61 -16.55 9.87
N GLY A 42 7.84 -16.48 10.34
CA GLY A 42 8.78 -17.60 10.36
C GLY A 42 9.48 -17.86 9.02
N VAL A 43 9.81 -16.81 8.26
CA VAL A 43 10.44 -16.95 6.94
C VAL A 43 11.83 -16.30 6.90
N PRO A 44 12.83 -17.04 6.37
CA PRO A 44 14.07 -16.55 5.82
C PRO A 44 14.02 -15.21 5.10
N LYS A 45 14.73 -14.15 5.47
CA LYS A 45 14.89 -13.04 4.53
C LYS A 45 16.34 -12.62 4.39
N ILE A 46 16.95 -13.01 3.28
CA ILE A 46 18.33 -12.67 2.98
C ILE A 46 18.38 -11.29 2.32
N SER A 47 19.28 -10.43 2.80
CA SER A 47 19.71 -9.23 2.09
C SER A 47 21.23 -9.17 2.03
N CYS A 48 21.74 -8.65 0.91
CA CYS A 48 23.16 -8.43 0.68
C CYS A 48 23.40 -6.93 0.51
N GLU A 49 24.47 -6.39 1.09
CA GLU A 49 24.85 -4.99 0.86
C GLU A 49 25.29 -4.78 -0.59
N GLU A 50 25.99 -5.76 -1.14
CA GLU A 50 26.47 -5.82 -2.52
C GLU A 50 26.18 -7.23 -3.05
N ASP A 51 25.65 -7.36 -4.26
CA ASP A 51 25.38 -8.65 -4.91
C ASP A 51 26.49 -9.08 -5.88
N THR A 52 27.34 -8.13 -6.27
CA THR A 52 28.36 -8.27 -7.30
C THR A 52 29.63 -7.53 -6.90
N ALA A 53 30.78 -8.15 -7.11
CA ALA A 53 32.09 -7.53 -6.92
C ALA A 53 32.82 -7.43 -8.27
N GLU A 54 33.19 -6.20 -8.65
CA GLU A 54 33.96 -5.92 -9.86
C GLU A 54 35.45 -5.83 -9.52
N TRP A 55 36.25 -6.70 -10.13
CA TRP A 55 37.66 -6.87 -9.78
C TRP A 55 38.62 -6.04 -10.63
N GLY A 56 38.17 -5.57 -11.80
CA GLY A 56 38.99 -4.79 -12.73
C GLY A 56 40.23 -5.55 -13.21
N ASP A 57 41.32 -4.80 -13.42
CA ASP A 57 42.60 -5.36 -13.87
C ASP A 57 43.32 -6.06 -12.71
N LEU A 58 43.49 -7.37 -12.84
CA LEU A 58 44.18 -8.21 -11.86
C LEU A 58 45.63 -8.46 -12.24
N ILE A 59 46.54 -8.27 -11.29
CA ILE A 59 47.97 -8.61 -11.46
C ILE A 59 48.16 -10.09 -11.19
N LYS A 60 48.78 -10.79 -12.15
CA LYS A 60 49.05 -12.22 -12.02
C LYS A 60 49.92 -12.53 -10.80
N GLY A 61 49.48 -13.50 -10.01
CA GLY A 61 50.22 -14.01 -8.85
C GLY A 61 49.92 -13.29 -7.53
N THR A 62 49.07 -12.25 -7.56
CA THR A 62 48.63 -11.55 -6.35
C THR A 62 47.28 -12.13 -5.89
N PRO A 63 47.14 -12.54 -4.62
CA PRO A 63 45.84 -12.92 -4.08
C PRO A 63 44.94 -11.69 -3.95
N PHE A 64 43.65 -11.86 -4.24
CA PHE A 64 42.62 -10.86 -4.05
C PHE A 64 41.49 -11.44 -3.23
N GLU A 65 40.98 -10.63 -2.30
CA GLU A 65 39.90 -11.00 -1.40
C GLU A 65 38.80 -9.94 -1.43
N HIS A 66 37.55 -10.37 -1.34
CA HIS A 66 36.39 -9.51 -1.20
C HIS A 66 35.43 -10.16 -0.22
N THR A 67 34.83 -9.35 0.64
CA THR A 67 33.94 -9.81 1.71
C THR A 67 32.53 -9.34 1.43
N PHE A 68 31.62 -10.28 1.16
CA PHE A 68 30.20 -10.01 1.10
C PHE A 68 29.59 -10.02 2.50
N LYS A 69 28.74 -9.04 2.79
CA LYS A 69 27.95 -9.01 4.01
C LYS A 69 26.52 -9.44 3.73
N ILE A 70 26.13 -10.54 4.37
CA ILE A 70 24.79 -11.13 4.27
C ILE A 70 24.07 -10.88 5.59
N ARG A 71 22.84 -10.36 5.52
CA ARG A 71 21.97 -10.12 6.67
C ARG A 71 20.70 -10.97 6.55
N ASN A 72 20.21 -11.46 7.70
CA ASN A 72 18.90 -12.06 7.82
C ASN A 72 17.92 -11.02 8.39
N ASP A 73 17.12 -10.41 7.52
CA ASP A 73 16.06 -9.46 7.89
C ASP A 73 14.74 -10.16 8.25
N GLY A 74 14.72 -11.50 8.20
CA GLY A 74 13.57 -12.32 8.51
C GLY A 74 13.47 -12.61 10.01
N ASP A 75 12.36 -13.20 10.41
CA ASP A 75 12.06 -13.58 11.80
C ASP A 75 12.34 -15.06 12.10
N ALA A 76 12.75 -15.84 11.09
CA ALA A 76 13.23 -17.21 11.24
C ALA A 76 14.74 -17.32 11.10
N VAL A 77 15.29 -18.42 11.60
CA VAL A 77 16.73 -18.74 11.52
C VAL A 77 17.14 -18.98 10.07
N LEU A 78 18.12 -18.21 9.59
CA LEU A 78 18.77 -18.43 8.30
C LEU A 78 19.89 -19.48 8.43
N ILE A 79 19.85 -20.52 7.58
CA ILE A 79 20.90 -21.54 7.48
C ILE A 79 21.48 -21.50 6.05
N ILE A 80 22.75 -21.16 5.92
CA ILE A 80 23.46 -21.17 4.63
C ILE A 80 24.11 -22.55 4.46
N GLN A 81 23.67 -23.30 3.45
CA GLN A 81 24.14 -24.68 3.22
C GLN A 81 25.23 -24.77 2.15
N LYS A 82 25.24 -23.85 1.19
CA LYS A 82 26.15 -23.88 0.05
C LYS A 82 26.43 -22.47 -0.45
N VAL A 83 27.69 -22.23 -0.80
CA VAL A 83 28.16 -21.05 -1.50
C VAL A 83 28.84 -21.55 -2.78
N ASN A 84 28.47 -20.98 -3.92
CA ASN A 84 29.07 -21.31 -5.21
C ASN A 84 29.92 -20.13 -5.69
N GLY A 85 31.17 -20.39 -6.07
CA GLY A 85 31.97 -19.49 -6.88
C GLY A 85 31.86 -19.87 -8.36
N THR A 86 31.97 -18.89 -9.25
CA THR A 86 32.09 -19.07 -10.71
C THR A 86 33.52 -19.32 -11.13
#